data_AF-A6HXD8-F1
#
_entry.id   AF-A6HXD8-F1
#
_cell.length_a   1.000
_cell.length_b   1.000
_cell.length_c   1.000
_cell.angle_alpha   90.00
_cell.angle_beta   90.00
_cell.angle_gamma   90.00
#
_symmetry.space_group_name_H-M   'P 1'
#
loop_
_entity.id
_entity.type
_entity.pdbx_description
1 polymer ?
#
loop_
_entity_poly.entity_id
_entity_poly.type
_entity_poly.pdbx_seq_one_letter_code
_entity_poly.pdbx_strand_id
1 'polypeptide(L)'
;MPHDLITQLLRVLAIETKQEKAMTHADPTELTLSGLEAFSFDYMVKWPLSLIINRKALTRYQMLFRHMFYCKHVERQLCSVWISNKTAKQHALHSAKWFAGAFTLRQRMLNFVQNIQYYMMFEVMEPTWHILEKNLKSASNIDDVLGHHTSFLDNCLKDCMLTNPELLKVFSKLMSVCVMFTNCMQKFTQSMKLDSELGRLTLDQGSVQGPPPESERIDDRPRKEPTRKHLPEHVDTPQLSSGFEATINNFDKNFSAHLLDLLARLSVYSTSDCEHGMASVISRLDFNGFYAERLERLSAERSQKAAPQVPVPRGPPAPASRVAIPAQ
;
A
#
# COMPACT_ATOMS: atom_id res chain seq x y z
N MET A 1 20.42 14.17 8.92
CA MET A 1 20.54 13.74 7.50
C MET A 1 19.38 14.35 6.72
N PRO A 2 19.63 15.04 5.59
CA PRO A 2 18.63 15.90 4.94
C PRO A 2 17.76 15.18 3.89
N HIS A 3 17.66 13.84 3.93
CA HIS A 3 16.97 13.05 2.89
C HIS A 3 16.00 12.03 3.50
N ASP A 4 14.93 11.70 2.77
CA ASP A 4 14.02 10.61 3.12
C ASP A 4 14.78 9.27 3.06
N LEU A 5 14.18 8.23 3.64
CA LEU A 5 14.83 6.92 3.76
C LEU A 5 15.21 6.33 2.40
N ILE A 6 14.32 6.44 1.41
CA ILE A 6 14.52 5.84 0.08
C ILE A 6 15.60 6.60 -0.65
N THR A 7 15.56 7.93 -0.64
CA THR A 7 16.61 8.79 -1.22
C THR A 7 17.95 8.53 -0.55
N GLN A 8 17.99 8.38 0.78
CA GLN A 8 19.21 8.04 1.50
C GLN A 8 19.75 6.67 1.06
N LEU A 9 18.91 5.64 1.02
CA LEU A 9 19.30 4.29 0.63
C LEU A 9 19.75 4.23 -0.83
N LEU A 10 19.00 4.82 -1.75
CA LEU A 10 19.38 4.88 -3.16
C LEU A 10 20.69 5.63 -3.36
N ARG A 11 20.94 6.73 -2.62
CA ARG A 11 22.23 7.42 -2.68
C ARG A 11 23.35 6.53 -2.16
N VAL A 12 23.15 5.84 -1.03
CA VAL A 12 24.18 4.95 -0.46
C VAL A 12 24.49 3.77 -1.38
N LEU A 13 23.48 3.17 -2.02
CA LEU A 13 23.66 2.10 -3.00
C LEU A 13 24.26 2.60 -4.32
N ALA A 14 23.95 3.85 -4.72
CA ALA A 14 24.50 4.46 -5.93
C ALA A 14 25.98 4.83 -5.82
N ILE A 15 26.53 4.98 -4.60
CA ILE A 15 27.96 5.22 -4.37
C ILE A 15 28.82 4.06 -4.90
N GLU A 16 28.27 2.85 -5.04
CA GLU A 16 29.01 1.68 -5.52
C GLU A 16 28.87 1.42 -7.05
N THR A 17 28.13 2.25 -7.80
CA THR A 17 27.89 2.02 -9.24
C THR A 17 28.19 3.23 -10.11
N LYS A 18 28.49 3.01 -11.41
CA LYS A 18 28.74 4.05 -12.43
C LYS A 18 27.59 5.09 -12.60
N GLN A 19 26.50 4.98 -11.84
CA GLN A 19 25.32 5.86 -11.85
C GLN A 19 25.45 7.08 -10.91
N GLU A 20 26.54 7.21 -10.15
CA GLU A 20 26.82 8.31 -9.22
C GLU A 20 26.51 9.71 -9.80
N LYS A 21 26.85 9.96 -11.07
CA LYS A 21 26.71 11.27 -11.73
C LYS A 21 25.26 11.75 -11.93
N ALA A 22 24.27 10.86 -11.93
CA ALA A 22 22.86 11.25 -12.13
C ALA A 22 22.19 11.68 -10.82
N MET A 23 22.64 11.17 -9.67
CA MET A 23 22.00 11.43 -8.35
C MET A 23 22.66 12.56 -7.57
N THR A 24 23.88 12.98 -7.93
CA THR A 24 24.57 14.12 -7.31
C THR A 24 23.91 15.46 -7.65
N HIS A 25 23.17 15.54 -8.76
CA HIS A 25 22.53 16.76 -9.27
C HIS A 25 21.08 16.99 -8.81
N ALA A 26 20.54 16.17 -7.89
CA ALA A 26 19.22 16.45 -7.32
C ALA A 26 19.30 17.71 -6.44
N ASP A 27 18.61 18.76 -6.90
CA ASP A 27 18.57 20.12 -6.37
C ASP A 27 18.25 20.11 -4.85
N PRO A 28 18.98 20.84 -3.98
CA PRO A 28 18.74 20.89 -2.54
C PRO A 28 17.36 21.42 -2.13
N THR A 29 16.60 21.97 -3.09
CA THR A 29 15.36 22.71 -2.89
C THR A 29 14.09 21.83 -2.93
N GLU A 30 14.18 20.53 -3.27
CA GLU A 30 12.99 19.68 -3.50
C GLU A 30 12.51 18.81 -2.32
N LEU A 31 13.22 18.75 -1.19
CA LEU A 31 12.85 17.84 -0.08
C LEU A 31 12.20 18.59 1.09
N THR A 32 10.95 19.01 0.92
CA THR A 32 10.07 19.28 2.08
C THR A 32 9.73 17.95 2.76
N LEU A 33 10.66 17.46 3.57
CA LEU A 33 10.49 16.24 4.35
C LEU A 33 9.39 16.42 5.38
N SER A 34 8.45 15.48 5.43
CA SER A 34 7.53 15.40 6.55
C SER A 34 8.29 15.08 7.84
N GLY A 35 7.76 15.49 8.99
CA GLY A 35 8.36 15.16 10.29
C GLY A 35 8.51 13.64 10.51
N LEU A 36 7.62 12.84 9.91
CA LEU A 36 7.71 11.38 9.90
C LEU A 36 8.94 10.90 9.13
N GLU A 37 9.15 11.41 7.92
CA GLU A 37 10.29 11.03 7.09
C GLU A 37 11.60 11.51 7.71
N ALA A 38 11.62 12.67 8.37
CA ALA A 38 12.81 13.20 9.03
C ALA A 38 13.16 12.49 10.36
N PHE A 39 12.24 11.69 10.92
CA PHE A 39 12.43 11.09 12.24
C PHE A 39 13.53 10.00 12.24
N SER A 40 14.45 10.10 13.20
CA SER A 40 15.48 9.09 13.42
C SER A 40 16.08 9.16 14.81
N PHE A 41 16.49 8.01 15.33
CA PHE A 41 17.32 7.95 16.52
C PHE A 41 18.81 7.97 16.17
N ASP A 42 19.60 8.61 17.04
CA ASP A 42 21.06 8.52 17.05
C ASP A 42 21.50 7.99 18.42
N TYR A 43 22.67 7.36 18.46
CA TYR A 43 23.21 6.75 19.67
C TYR A 43 24.64 7.24 19.91
N MET A 44 24.84 7.99 20.99
CA MET A 44 26.15 8.52 21.35
C MET A 44 26.99 7.45 22.05
N VAL A 45 28.01 6.96 21.36
CA VAL A 45 28.95 5.95 21.87
C VAL A 45 30.25 6.63 22.27
N LYS A 46 30.64 6.48 23.54
CA LYS A 46 31.94 6.95 24.03
C LYS A 46 33.03 5.92 23.72
N TRP A 47 34.26 6.41 23.66
CA TRP A 47 35.44 5.55 23.68
C TRP A 47 35.43 4.68 24.96
N PRO A 48 35.84 3.38 24.90
CA PRO A 48 36.42 2.68 23.75
C PRO A 48 35.41 1.99 22.82
N LEU A 49 34.14 1.88 23.20
CA LEU A 49 33.13 1.12 22.44
C LEU A 49 32.85 1.70 21.04
N SER A 50 33.19 2.97 20.82
CA SER A 50 33.09 3.63 19.51
C SER A 50 33.96 2.98 18.42
N LEU A 51 34.94 2.15 18.79
CA LEU A 51 35.73 1.36 17.84
C LEU A 51 34.90 0.26 17.17
N ILE A 52 33.93 -0.31 17.89
CA ILE A 52 33.04 -1.38 17.39
C ILE A 52 31.73 -0.79 16.88
N ILE A 53 31.07 0.04 17.70
CA ILE A 53 29.84 0.73 17.34
C ILE A 53 30.21 2.08 16.74
N ASN A 54 30.81 2.03 15.56
CA ASN A 54 31.29 3.20 14.83
C ASN A 54 30.16 3.88 14.04
N ARG A 55 30.46 5.05 13.43
CA ARG A 55 29.47 5.81 12.66
C ARG A 55 28.89 5.04 11.46
N LYS A 56 29.68 4.15 10.85
CA LYS A 56 29.22 3.30 9.73
C LYS A 56 28.15 2.32 10.22
N ALA A 57 28.39 1.65 11.34
CA ALA A 57 27.40 0.75 11.96
C ALA A 57 26.14 1.49 12.39
N LEU A 58 26.28 2.64 13.07
CA LEU A 58 25.13 3.46 13.50
C LEU A 58 24.25 3.90 12.32
N THR A 59 24.87 4.26 11.19
CA THR A 59 24.12 4.63 9.97
C THR A 59 23.28 3.47 9.45
N ARG A 60 23.81 2.24 9.48
CA ARG A 60 23.09 1.03 9.06
C ARG A 60 21.94 0.69 10.02
N TYR A 61 22.16 0.76 11.32
CA TYR A 61 21.10 0.63 12.32
C TYR A 61 19.99 1.66 12.11
N GLN A 62 20.36 2.90 11.82
CA GLN A 62 19.40 3.97 11.57
C GLN A 62 18.56 3.70 10.31
N MET A 63 19.16 3.17 9.23
CA MET A 63 18.41 2.76 8.03
C MET A 63 17.40 1.67 8.35
N LEU A 64 17.83 0.63 9.09
CA LEU A 64 16.97 -0.47 9.50
C LEU A 64 15.79 0.03 10.34
N PHE A 65 16.08 0.88 11.34
CA PHE A 65 15.08 1.52 12.18
C PHE A 65 14.07 2.33 11.35
N ARG A 66 14.55 3.24 10.49
CA ARG A 66 13.67 4.10 9.69
C ARG A 66 12.75 3.27 8.79
N HIS A 67 13.25 2.16 8.23
CA HIS A 67 12.47 1.26 7.41
C HIS A 67 11.33 0.61 8.20
N MET A 68 11.65 -0.01 9.34
CA MET A 68 10.65 -0.61 10.22
C MET A 68 9.65 0.41 10.77
N PHE A 69 10.14 1.60 11.15
CA PHE A 69 9.32 2.68 11.68
C PHE A 69 8.26 3.12 10.66
N TYR A 70 8.64 3.25 9.39
CA TYR A 70 7.70 3.58 8.32
C TYR A 70 6.65 2.47 8.12
N CYS A 71 7.07 1.20 8.12
CA CYS A 71 6.13 0.07 8.08
C CYS A 71 5.12 0.11 9.23
N LYS A 72 5.61 0.35 10.45
CA LYS A 72 4.76 0.46 11.64
C LYS A 72 3.79 1.63 11.57
N HIS A 73 4.26 2.77 11.03
CA HIS A 73 3.42 3.95 10.85
C HIS A 73 2.26 3.67 9.88
N VAL A 74 2.54 3.10 8.71
CA VAL A 74 1.50 2.79 7.71
C VAL A 74 0.51 1.74 8.22
N GLU A 75 0.99 0.72 8.94
CA GLU A 75 0.10 -0.25 9.62
C GLU A 75 -0.88 0.47 10.56
N ARG A 76 -0.38 1.38 11.41
CA ARG A 76 -1.23 2.14 12.33
C ARG A 76 -2.25 3.02 11.59
N GLN A 77 -1.87 3.62 10.46
CA GLN A 77 -2.81 4.39 9.63
C GLN A 77 -3.93 3.50 9.07
N LEU A 78 -3.59 2.31 8.55
CA LEU A 78 -4.57 1.33 8.04
C LEU A 78 -5.51 0.83 9.15
N CYS A 79 -5.02 0.66 10.37
CA CYS A 79 -5.83 0.33 11.55
C CYS A 79 -6.73 1.51 11.98
N SER A 80 -6.25 2.75 11.92
CA SER A 80 -7.05 3.93 12.26
C SER A 80 -8.26 4.10 11.33
N VAL A 81 -8.08 3.87 10.02
CA VAL A 81 -9.18 3.88 9.04
C VAL A 81 -10.28 2.88 9.40
N TRP A 82 -9.91 1.69 9.87
CA TRP A 82 -10.89 0.68 10.30
C TRP A 82 -11.81 1.18 11.42
N ILE A 83 -11.23 1.84 12.44
CA ILE A 83 -11.99 2.38 13.57
C ILE A 83 -12.99 3.44 13.07
N SER A 84 -12.52 4.34 12.20
CA SER A 84 -13.34 5.42 11.65
C SER A 84 -14.48 4.93 10.76
N ASN A 85 -14.24 3.89 9.96
CA ASN A 85 -15.25 3.28 9.08
C ASN A 85 -16.33 2.51 9.86
N LYS A 86 -16.00 1.97 11.04
CA LYS A 86 -16.98 1.26 11.89
C LYS A 86 -18.09 2.21 12.37
N THR A 87 -17.74 3.45 12.68
CA THR A 87 -18.70 4.50 13.07
C THR A 87 -19.51 4.98 11.86
N ALA A 88 -18.87 5.18 10.70
CA ALA A 88 -19.56 5.63 9.48
C ALA A 88 -20.61 4.62 8.97
N LYS A 89 -20.38 3.31 9.16
CA LYS A 89 -21.33 2.24 8.80
C LYS A 89 -22.71 2.38 9.45
N GLN A 90 -22.81 3.06 10.60
CA GLN A 90 -24.08 3.27 11.29
C GLN A 90 -25.00 4.25 10.54
N HIS A 91 -24.47 5.00 9.56
CA HIS A 91 -25.16 6.13 8.96
C HIS A 91 -25.48 5.98 7.46
N ALA A 92 -25.04 4.92 6.77
CA ALA A 92 -25.17 4.85 5.30
C ALA A 92 -25.54 3.46 4.76
N LEU A 93 -26.84 3.17 4.63
CA LEU A 93 -27.35 1.94 4.01
C LEU A 93 -27.17 1.92 2.47
N HIS A 94 -27.15 3.09 1.82
CA HIS A 94 -27.14 3.19 0.35
C HIS A 94 -25.76 3.04 -0.31
N SER A 95 -24.68 3.03 0.48
CA SER A 95 -23.27 3.04 0.05
C SER A 95 -22.56 1.69 0.19
N ALA A 96 -23.29 0.61 0.51
CA ALA A 96 -22.73 -0.66 0.99
C ALA A 96 -21.71 -1.33 0.04
N LYS A 97 -21.86 -1.21 -1.28
CA LYS A 97 -21.00 -1.88 -2.27
C LYS A 97 -19.58 -1.33 -2.29
N TRP A 98 -19.40 -0.02 -2.48
CA TRP A 98 -18.06 0.57 -2.53
C TRP A 98 -17.38 0.55 -1.15
N PHE A 99 -18.15 0.62 -0.05
CA PHE A 99 -17.63 0.37 1.30
C PHE A 99 -17.02 -1.02 1.39
N ALA A 100 -17.72 -2.06 0.93
CA ALA A 100 -17.19 -3.43 0.94
C ALA A 100 -15.88 -3.54 0.14
N GLY A 101 -15.79 -2.90 -1.04
CA GLY A 101 -14.56 -2.80 -1.81
C GLY A 101 -13.40 -2.16 -1.02
N ALA A 102 -13.66 -1.03 -0.36
CA ALA A 102 -12.67 -0.34 0.47
C ALA A 102 -12.23 -1.19 1.68
N PHE A 103 -13.14 -1.92 2.33
CA PHE A 103 -12.81 -2.83 3.43
C PHE A 103 -11.91 -3.98 2.96
N THR A 104 -12.24 -4.59 1.83
CA THR A 104 -11.45 -5.67 1.23
C THR A 104 -10.05 -5.17 0.86
N LEU A 105 -9.95 -4.02 0.20
CA LEU A 105 -8.67 -3.43 -0.16
C LEU A 105 -7.82 -3.09 1.07
N ARG A 106 -8.41 -2.45 2.09
CA ARG A 106 -7.74 -2.16 3.36
C ARG A 106 -7.22 -3.44 4.02
N GLN A 107 -8.02 -4.50 4.04
CA GLN A 107 -7.62 -5.77 4.64
C GLN A 107 -6.43 -6.38 3.90
N ARG A 108 -6.41 -6.32 2.56
CA ARG A 108 -5.27 -6.77 1.75
C ARG A 108 -4.01 -5.95 2.02
N MET A 109 -4.13 -4.62 2.06
CA MET A 109 -3.02 -3.71 2.42
C MET A 109 -2.48 -4.00 3.81
N LEU A 110 -3.37 -4.14 4.81
CA LEU A 110 -2.98 -4.42 6.19
C LEU A 110 -2.27 -5.78 6.31
N ASN A 111 -2.84 -6.82 5.69
CA ASN A 111 -2.24 -8.15 5.70
C ASN A 111 -0.84 -8.12 5.05
N PHE A 112 -0.68 -7.41 3.94
CA PHE A 112 0.64 -7.21 3.32
C PHE A 112 1.64 -6.58 4.30
N VAL A 113 1.32 -5.41 4.87
CA VAL A 113 2.25 -4.68 5.75
C VAL A 113 2.57 -5.47 7.01
N GLN A 114 1.60 -6.17 7.60
CA GLN A 114 1.81 -7.00 8.79
C GLN A 114 2.70 -8.21 8.51
N ASN A 115 2.52 -8.89 7.37
CA ASN A 115 3.37 -10.02 7.02
C ASN A 115 4.81 -9.58 6.71
N ILE A 116 5.00 -8.43 6.06
CA ILE A 116 6.34 -7.86 5.88
C ILE A 116 7.00 -7.52 7.22
N GLN A 117 6.27 -6.88 8.15
CA GLN A 117 6.81 -6.59 9.49
C GLN A 117 7.17 -7.87 10.24
N TYR A 118 6.30 -8.89 10.18
CA TYR A 118 6.55 -10.17 10.82
C TYR A 118 7.84 -10.80 10.28
N TYR A 119 7.98 -10.85 8.96
CA TYR A 119 9.18 -11.36 8.31
C TYR A 119 10.45 -10.63 8.79
N MET A 120 10.46 -9.31 8.72
CA MET A 120 11.63 -8.52 9.13
C MET A 120 12.00 -8.76 10.60
N MET A 121 11.02 -8.87 11.50
CA MET A 121 11.29 -9.05 12.92
C MET A 121 11.67 -10.49 13.27
N PHE A 122 10.84 -11.46 12.88
CA PHE A 122 10.92 -12.83 13.39
C PHE A 122 11.69 -13.79 12.48
N GLU A 123 11.82 -13.49 11.19
CA GLU A 123 12.53 -14.36 10.25
C GLU A 123 13.91 -13.80 9.87
N VAL A 124 14.12 -12.49 10.01
CA VAL A 124 15.43 -11.85 9.74
C VAL A 124 16.14 -11.43 11.03
N MET A 125 15.58 -10.46 11.77
CA MET A 125 16.30 -9.83 12.88
C MET A 125 16.54 -10.78 14.04
N GLU A 126 15.49 -11.44 14.55
CA GLU A 126 15.60 -12.32 15.71
C GLU A 126 16.59 -13.49 15.46
N PRO A 127 16.52 -14.23 14.34
CA PRO A 127 17.50 -15.29 14.04
C PRO A 127 18.92 -14.76 13.88
N THR A 128 19.11 -13.64 13.18
CA THR A 128 20.45 -13.08 12.93
C THR A 128 21.06 -12.53 14.21
N TRP A 129 20.23 -11.94 15.08
CA TRP A 129 20.64 -11.50 16.42
C TRP A 129 21.11 -12.68 17.28
N HIS A 130 20.38 -13.79 17.26
CA HIS A 130 20.79 -14.99 18.00
C HIS A 130 22.13 -15.55 17.52
N ILE A 131 22.39 -15.52 16.20
CA ILE A 131 23.68 -15.88 15.62
C ILE A 131 24.79 -14.94 16.10
N LEU A 132 24.54 -13.63 16.09
CA LEU A 132 25.49 -12.63 16.59
C LEU A 132 25.83 -12.90 18.06
N GLU A 133 24.82 -13.08 18.92
CA GLU A 133 25.02 -13.30 20.35
C GLU A 133 25.87 -14.56 20.61
N LYS A 134 25.61 -15.65 19.87
CA LYS A 134 26.40 -16.88 19.94
C LYS A 134 27.84 -16.64 19.51
N ASN A 135 28.06 -15.99 18.38
CA ASN A 135 29.39 -15.77 17.83
C ASN A 135 30.22 -14.83 18.71
N LEU A 136 29.61 -13.80 19.29
CA LEU A 136 30.27 -12.88 20.21
C LEU A 136 30.72 -13.56 21.52
N LYS A 137 30.01 -14.60 21.98
CA LYS A 137 30.41 -15.40 23.16
C LYS A 137 31.67 -16.25 22.90
N SER A 138 31.93 -16.61 21.64
CA SER A 138 33.08 -17.42 21.23
C SER A 138 34.19 -16.63 20.52
N ALA A 139 34.04 -15.32 20.37
CA ALA A 139 35.03 -14.46 19.71
C ALA A 139 36.35 -14.46 20.50
N SER A 140 37.47 -14.63 19.81
CA SER A 140 38.79 -14.76 20.45
C SER A 140 39.54 -13.42 20.53
N ASN A 141 39.20 -12.47 19.66
CA ASN A 141 39.83 -11.16 19.60
C ASN A 141 38.82 -10.07 19.17
N ILE A 142 39.27 -8.80 19.15
CA ILE A 142 38.43 -7.65 18.83
C ILE A 142 38.04 -7.58 17.35
N ASP A 143 38.88 -8.11 16.46
CA ASP A 143 38.62 -8.15 15.02
C ASP A 143 37.49 -9.15 14.71
N ASP A 144 37.44 -10.28 15.43
CA ASP A 144 36.33 -11.24 15.36
C ASP A 144 35.01 -10.56 15.76
N VAL A 145 35.01 -9.79 16.86
CA VAL A 145 33.84 -9.03 17.32
C VAL A 145 33.37 -8.05 16.25
N LEU A 146 34.30 -7.30 15.64
CA LEU A 146 34.00 -6.37 14.56
C LEU A 146 33.42 -7.08 13.33
N GLY A 147 34.01 -8.23 12.96
CA GLY A 147 33.58 -9.06 11.84
C GLY A 147 32.16 -9.61 12.04
N HIS A 148 31.89 -10.21 13.19
CA HIS A 148 30.57 -10.74 13.52
C HIS A 148 29.49 -9.66 13.57
N HIS A 149 29.78 -8.51 14.19
CA HIS A 149 28.85 -7.38 14.24
C HIS A 149 28.56 -6.79 12.85
N THR A 150 29.58 -6.70 11.99
CA THR A 150 29.41 -6.23 10.61
C THR A 150 28.58 -7.21 9.79
N SER A 151 28.86 -8.51 9.90
CA SER A 151 28.09 -9.55 9.21
C SER A 151 26.62 -9.56 9.65
N PHE A 152 26.34 -9.40 10.94
CA PHE A 152 24.97 -9.26 11.44
C PHE A 152 24.22 -8.10 10.76
N LEU A 153 24.84 -6.91 10.72
CA LEU A 153 24.24 -5.73 10.11
C LEU A 153 24.03 -5.88 8.61
N ASP A 154 25.02 -6.40 7.90
CA ASP A 154 24.95 -6.56 6.44
C ASP A 154 23.88 -7.60 6.07
N ASN A 155 23.75 -8.70 6.82
CA ASN A 155 22.69 -9.69 6.64
C ASN A 155 21.30 -9.08 6.90
N CYS A 156 21.12 -8.36 8.01
CA CYS A 156 19.85 -7.70 8.30
C CYS A 156 19.44 -6.69 7.22
N LEU A 157 20.37 -5.90 6.70
CA LEU A 157 20.08 -4.96 5.61
C LEU A 157 19.71 -5.68 4.32
N LYS A 158 20.44 -6.74 3.97
CA LYS A 158 20.21 -7.53 2.76
C LYS A 158 18.83 -8.19 2.80
N ASP A 159 18.57 -8.95 3.85
CA ASP A 159 17.34 -9.72 4.00
C ASP A 159 16.11 -8.82 4.23
N CYS A 160 16.28 -7.60 4.75
CA CYS A 160 15.18 -6.61 4.80
C CYS A 160 14.95 -5.86 3.47
N MET A 161 15.52 -6.32 2.35
CA MET A 161 15.38 -5.74 1.01
C MET A 161 15.99 -4.32 0.88
N LEU A 162 16.86 -3.91 1.80
CA LEU A 162 17.44 -2.57 1.82
C LEU A 162 18.67 -2.42 0.92
N THR A 163 19.23 -3.53 0.44
CA THR A 163 20.39 -3.55 -0.47
C THR A 163 20.01 -3.61 -1.94
N ASN A 164 18.74 -3.91 -2.25
CA ASN A 164 18.27 -4.02 -3.63
C ASN A 164 17.43 -2.78 -4.01
N PRO A 165 17.96 -1.88 -4.86
CA PRO A 165 17.29 -0.62 -5.17
C PRO A 165 15.98 -0.82 -5.94
N GLU A 166 15.85 -1.90 -6.72
CA GLU A 166 14.65 -2.20 -7.49
C GLU A 166 13.53 -2.72 -6.60
N LEU A 167 13.83 -3.62 -5.65
CA LEU A 167 12.86 -4.07 -4.64
C LEU A 167 12.40 -2.90 -3.77
N LEU A 168 13.34 -2.07 -3.30
CA LEU A 168 13.04 -0.94 -2.45
C LEU A 168 12.13 0.10 -3.12
N LYS A 169 12.33 0.37 -4.42
CA LYS A 169 11.45 1.27 -5.21
C LYS A 169 10.03 0.73 -5.30
N VAL A 170 9.85 -0.56 -5.58
CA VAL A 170 8.50 -1.17 -5.67
C VAL A 170 7.83 -1.17 -4.30
N PHE A 171 8.56 -1.53 -3.25
CA PHE A 171 8.09 -1.47 -1.87
C PHE A 171 7.62 -0.06 -1.48
N SER A 172 8.42 0.96 -1.79
CA SER A 172 8.08 2.36 -1.55
C SER A 172 6.77 2.78 -2.24
N LYS A 173 6.60 2.44 -3.52
CA LYS A 173 5.38 2.72 -4.27
C LYS A 173 4.16 2.07 -3.62
N LEU A 174 4.30 0.81 -3.20
CA LEU A 174 3.23 0.07 -2.54
C LEU A 174 2.82 0.73 -1.22
N MET A 175 3.80 1.14 -0.39
CA MET A 175 3.54 1.87 0.85
C MET A 175 2.90 3.25 0.60
N SER A 176 3.32 3.96 -0.46
CA SER A 176 2.73 5.23 -0.87
C SER A 176 1.26 5.06 -1.27
N VAL A 177 0.92 3.99 -2.01
CA VAL A 177 -0.48 3.65 -2.32
C VAL A 177 -1.30 3.40 -1.05
N CYS A 178 -0.74 2.70 -0.04
CA CYS A 178 -1.39 2.52 1.25
C CYS A 178 -1.67 3.86 1.96
N VAL A 179 -0.69 4.77 2.00
CA VAL A 179 -0.84 6.09 2.63
C VAL A 179 -1.85 6.97 1.89
N MET A 180 -1.80 6.99 0.56
CA MET A 180 -2.78 7.74 -0.25
C MET A 180 -4.19 7.21 -0.03
N PHE A 181 -4.35 5.89 0.04
CA PHE A 181 -5.62 5.25 0.37
C PHE A 181 -6.11 5.66 1.76
N THR A 182 -5.25 5.60 2.80
CA THR A 182 -5.68 5.98 4.16
C THR A 182 -6.08 7.44 4.27
N ASN A 183 -5.32 8.34 3.63
CA ASN A 183 -5.63 9.77 3.57
C ASN A 183 -6.97 10.03 2.87
N CYS A 184 -7.24 9.34 1.76
CA CYS A 184 -8.51 9.43 1.05
C CYS A 184 -9.68 8.97 1.94
N MET A 185 -9.53 7.83 2.61
CA MET A 185 -10.57 7.28 3.49
C MET A 185 -10.83 8.15 4.72
N GLN A 186 -9.80 8.78 5.28
CA GLN A 186 -9.96 9.71 6.41
C GLN A 186 -10.73 10.97 6.00
N LYS A 187 -10.37 11.60 4.87
CA LYS A 187 -11.08 12.76 4.32
C LYS A 187 -12.55 12.43 4.05
N PHE A 188 -12.81 11.27 3.47
CA PHE A 188 -14.16 10.79 3.23
C PHE A 188 -14.96 10.67 4.54
N THR A 189 -14.39 10.00 5.54
CA THR A 189 -15.06 9.80 6.83
C THR A 189 -15.33 11.13 7.54
N GLN A 190 -14.45 12.12 7.38
CA GLN A 190 -14.65 13.46 7.90
C GLN A 190 -15.79 14.20 7.19
N SER A 191 -15.85 14.11 5.85
CA SER A 191 -16.95 14.70 5.06
C SER A 191 -18.31 14.15 5.50
N MET A 192 -18.45 12.83 5.61
CA MET A 192 -19.70 12.19 6.04
C MET A 192 -20.13 12.59 7.45
N LYS A 193 -19.17 12.79 8.37
CA LYS A 193 -19.48 13.28 9.72
C LYS A 193 -20.04 14.70 9.69
N LEU A 194 -19.43 15.58 8.89
CA LEU A 194 -19.91 16.96 8.75
C LEU A 194 -21.32 17.02 8.14
N ASP A 195 -21.59 16.22 7.11
CA ASP A 195 -22.93 16.14 6.50
C ASP A 195 -23.98 15.63 7.51
N SER A 196 -23.62 14.63 8.32
CA SER A 196 -24.48 14.12 9.39
C SER A 196 -24.77 15.17 10.47
N GLU A 197 -23.78 15.93 10.91
CA GLU A 197 -23.96 17.00 11.92
C GLU A 197 -24.80 18.16 11.37
N LEU A 198 -24.59 18.55 10.10
CA LEU A 198 -25.38 19.59 9.45
C LEU A 198 -26.85 19.16 9.30
N GLY A 199 -27.10 17.91 8.91
CA GLY A 199 -28.44 17.34 8.86
C GLY A 199 -29.14 17.36 10.23
N ARG A 200 -28.43 17.05 11.33
CA ARG A 200 -28.99 17.13 12.69
C ARG A 200 -29.36 18.56 13.09
N LEU A 201 -28.53 19.55 12.78
CA LEU A 201 -28.80 20.96 13.09
C LEU A 201 -30.03 21.51 12.34
N THR A 202 -30.26 21.07 11.09
CA THR A 202 -31.46 21.46 10.33
C THR A 202 -32.76 20.88 10.88
N LEU A 203 -32.70 19.68 11.49
CA LEU A 203 -33.85 19.06 12.14
C LEU A 203 -34.20 19.74 13.48
N ASP A 204 -33.19 20.18 14.22
CA ASP A 204 -33.39 20.79 15.55
C ASP A 204 -33.98 22.22 15.46
N GLN A 205 -33.66 22.97 14.40
CA GLN A 205 -34.28 24.27 14.13
C GLN A 205 -35.76 24.19 13.70
N GLY A 206 -36.25 23.04 13.25
CA GLY A 206 -37.66 22.83 12.89
C GLY A 206 -38.59 22.54 14.07
N SER A 207 -38.06 22.41 15.29
CA SER A 207 -38.81 21.93 16.47
C SER A 207 -39.22 23.04 17.46
N VAL A 208 -38.86 24.30 17.21
CA VAL A 208 -39.23 25.42 18.11
C VAL A 208 -40.48 26.15 17.60
N GLN A 209 -41.63 25.48 17.70
CA GLN A 209 -42.93 26.17 17.75
C GLN A 209 -43.65 25.72 19.02
N GLY A 210 -43.69 26.62 20.02
CA GLY A 210 -44.33 26.40 21.30
C GLY A 210 -45.85 26.18 21.19
N PRO A 211 -46.50 25.68 22.25
CA PRO A 211 -47.91 25.30 22.19
C PRO A 211 -48.80 26.54 22.00
N PRO A 212 -49.87 26.47 21.18
CA PRO A 212 -50.82 27.57 21.04
C PRO A 212 -51.75 27.66 22.28
N PRO A 213 -52.28 28.86 22.61
CA PRO A 213 -53.16 29.03 23.76
C PRO A 213 -54.55 28.41 23.48
N GLU A 214 -55.15 27.91 24.55
CA GLU A 214 -56.44 27.24 24.61
C GLU A 214 -57.59 28.09 24.05
N SER A 215 -58.41 27.50 23.19
CA SER A 215 -59.84 27.82 23.15
C SER A 215 -60.64 26.61 22.64
N GLU A 216 -61.66 26.26 23.41
CA GLU A 216 -62.55 25.12 23.27
C GLU A 216 -63.40 25.19 21.99
N ARG A 217 -63.68 24.02 21.38
CA ARG A 217 -65.03 23.55 21.02
C ARG A 217 -65.01 22.11 20.49
N ILE A 218 -65.98 21.34 20.99
CA ILE A 218 -66.29 19.93 20.79
C ILE A 218 -67.04 19.74 19.45
N ASP A 219 -66.69 18.74 18.62
CA ASP A 219 -67.64 17.75 18.06
C ASP A 219 -66.94 16.55 17.35
N ASP A 220 -67.72 15.47 17.22
CA ASP A 220 -67.46 14.04 17.06
C ASP A 220 -66.90 13.45 15.72
N ARG A 221 -66.26 12.27 15.86
CA ARG A 221 -66.12 11.12 14.90
C ARG A 221 -65.07 11.15 13.74
N PRO A 222 -64.66 9.98 13.18
CA PRO A 222 -63.55 9.18 13.66
C PRO A 222 -62.38 9.06 12.66
N ARG A 223 -61.19 8.74 13.20
CA ARG A 223 -59.97 8.23 12.54
C ARG A 223 -60.13 7.85 11.04
N LYS A 224 -59.57 8.70 10.18
CA LYS A 224 -58.95 8.28 8.92
C LYS A 224 -57.53 8.87 8.87
N GLU A 225 -56.56 7.98 8.65
CA GLU A 225 -55.14 8.28 8.51
C GLU A 225 -54.89 9.48 7.58
N PRO A 226 -54.12 10.50 8.00
CA PRO A 226 -53.40 11.32 7.06
C PRO A 226 -52.07 10.64 6.80
N THR A 227 -52.06 9.89 5.70
CA THR A 227 -51.01 9.91 4.69
C THR A 227 -49.64 10.38 5.20
N ARG A 228 -48.75 9.40 5.40
CA ARG A 228 -47.29 9.52 5.39
C ARG A 228 -46.86 10.37 4.18
N LYS A 229 -46.88 11.69 4.32
CA LYS A 229 -46.46 12.63 3.29
C LYS A 229 -45.18 13.30 3.76
N HIS A 230 -44.14 12.98 3.00
CA HIS A 230 -42.89 13.70 2.89
C HIS A 230 -41.97 13.62 4.12
N LEU A 231 -41.33 12.45 4.28
CA LEU A 231 -39.89 12.50 4.52
C LEU A 231 -39.29 13.28 3.34
N PRO A 232 -38.42 14.27 3.58
CA PRO A 232 -37.58 14.76 2.49
C PRO A 232 -36.80 13.54 2.00
N GLU A 233 -37.08 13.10 0.76
CA GLU A 233 -36.08 12.40 -0.02
C GLU A 233 -34.81 13.21 0.12
N HIS A 234 -33.80 12.62 0.73
CA HIS A 234 -32.49 13.20 0.86
C HIS A 234 -31.95 13.36 -0.57
N VAL A 235 -32.17 14.54 -1.14
CA VAL A 235 -31.74 14.91 -2.49
C VAL A 235 -30.22 14.80 -2.54
N ASP A 236 -29.78 13.85 -3.38
CA ASP A 236 -28.46 13.64 -3.99
C ASP A 236 -27.25 13.36 -3.08
N THR A 237 -26.48 12.28 -3.30
CA THR A 237 -25.51 12.26 -4.41
C THR A 237 -25.08 10.84 -4.84
N PRO A 238 -25.84 10.17 -5.72
CA PRO A 238 -25.34 8.97 -6.44
C PRO A 238 -24.04 9.23 -7.24
N GLN A 239 -23.76 10.48 -7.62
CA GLN A 239 -22.52 10.89 -8.29
C GLN A 239 -21.27 10.90 -7.39
N LEU A 240 -21.37 11.23 -6.09
CA LEU A 240 -20.21 11.10 -5.18
C LEU A 240 -19.88 9.62 -4.96
N SER A 241 -20.90 8.78 -4.77
CA SER A 241 -20.75 7.32 -4.57
C SER A 241 -20.04 6.65 -5.75
N SER A 242 -20.39 7.00 -7.00
CA SER A 242 -19.75 6.44 -8.19
C SER A 242 -18.29 6.90 -8.37
N GLY A 243 -17.99 8.16 -8.01
CA GLY A 243 -16.61 8.68 -7.99
C GLY A 243 -15.72 7.99 -6.96
N PHE A 244 -16.25 7.73 -5.76
CA PHE A 244 -15.53 6.97 -4.74
C PHE A 244 -15.30 5.52 -5.14
N GLU A 245 -16.32 4.85 -5.68
CA GLU A 245 -16.17 3.48 -6.17
C GLU A 245 -15.06 3.37 -7.23
N ALA A 246 -15.05 4.29 -8.20
CA ALA A 246 -13.97 4.36 -9.20
C ALA A 246 -12.59 4.58 -8.58
N THR A 247 -12.51 5.45 -7.55
CA THR A 247 -11.27 5.73 -6.82
C THR A 247 -10.76 4.51 -6.07
N ILE A 248 -11.63 3.78 -5.37
CA ILE A 248 -11.28 2.53 -4.67
C ILE A 248 -10.79 1.48 -5.66
N ASN A 249 -11.49 1.33 -6.80
CA ASN A 249 -11.09 0.40 -7.85
C ASN A 249 -9.72 0.77 -8.45
N ASN A 250 -9.40 2.06 -8.57
CA ASN A 250 -8.08 2.50 -9.01
C ASN A 250 -6.99 2.16 -7.98
N PHE A 251 -7.24 2.38 -6.69
CA PHE A 251 -6.31 1.96 -5.65
C PHE A 251 -6.09 0.44 -5.63
N ASP A 252 -7.14 -0.35 -5.80
CA ASP A 252 -7.02 -1.82 -5.87
C ASP A 252 -6.15 -2.25 -7.06
N LYS A 253 -6.41 -1.71 -8.25
CA LYS A 253 -5.61 -2.01 -9.45
C LYS A 253 -4.14 -1.65 -9.24
N ASN A 254 -3.84 -0.46 -8.71
CA ASN A 254 -2.47 0.00 -8.47
C ASN A 254 -1.77 -0.84 -7.41
N PHE A 255 -2.44 -1.10 -6.28
CA PHE A 255 -1.91 -1.95 -5.21
C PHE A 255 -1.62 -3.36 -5.72
N SER A 256 -2.57 -3.96 -6.46
CA SER A 256 -2.41 -5.28 -7.04
C SER A 256 -1.24 -5.34 -8.03
N ALA A 257 -1.09 -4.34 -8.89
CA ALA A 257 0.02 -4.28 -9.85
C ALA A 257 1.38 -4.21 -9.14
N HIS A 258 1.53 -3.35 -8.14
CA HIS A 258 2.78 -3.23 -7.38
C HIS A 258 3.08 -4.45 -6.53
N LEU A 259 2.06 -5.06 -5.92
CA LEU A 259 2.23 -6.29 -5.15
C LEU A 259 2.70 -7.45 -6.03
N LEU A 260 2.10 -7.61 -7.21
CA LEU A 260 2.52 -8.65 -8.16
C LEU A 260 3.93 -8.39 -8.70
N ASP A 261 4.29 -7.14 -9.00
CA ASP A 261 5.65 -6.77 -9.40
C ASP A 261 6.66 -7.07 -8.28
N LEU A 262 6.31 -6.79 -7.02
CA LEU A 262 7.14 -7.12 -5.87
C LEU A 262 7.35 -8.63 -5.75
N LEU A 263 6.27 -9.42 -5.79
CA LEU A 263 6.34 -10.88 -5.70
C LEU A 263 7.16 -11.49 -6.83
N ALA A 264 7.00 -11.00 -8.06
CA ALA A 264 7.77 -11.45 -9.22
C ALA A 264 9.26 -11.11 -9.09
N ARG A 265 9.61 -9.94 -8.56
CA ARG A 265 11.02 -9.57 -8.32
C ARG A 265 11.62 -10.37 -7.17
N LEU A 266 10.85 -10.60 -6.11
CA LEU A 266 11.28 -11.44 -4.98
C LEU A 266 11.52 -12.89 -5.39
N SER A 267 10.71 -13.46 -6.30
CA SER A 267 10.91 -14.83 -6.77
C SER A 267 12.19 -14.98 -7.61
N VAL A 268 12.47 -14.01 -8.48
CA VAL A 268 13.74 -13.95 -9.22
C VAL A 268 14.91 -13.79 -8.26
N TYR A 269 14.81 -12.89 -7.28
CA TYR A 269 15.86 -12.64 -6.31
C TYR A 269 16.15 -13.88 -5.43
N SER A 270 15.10 -14.57 -4.95
CA SER A 270 15.24 -15.79 -4.15
C SER A 270 15.89 -16.95 -4.91
N THR A 271 15.63 -17.07 -6.22
CA THR A 271 16.20 -18.15 -7.06
C THR A 271 17.63 -17.88 -7.52
N SER A 272 18.08 -16.63 -7.55
CA SER A 272 19.43 -16.26 -8.03
C SER A 272 20.48 -16.20 -6.91
N ASP A 273 20.11 -15.78 -5.69
CA ASP A 273 21.06 -15.61 -4.58
C ASP A 273 21.03 -16.73 -3.52
N CYS A 274 20.29 -17.83 -3.75
CA CYS A 274 20.12 -18.95 -2.79
C CYS A 274 19.58 -18.54 -1.40
N GLU A 275 18.88 -17.40 -1.31
CA GLU A 275 18.35 -16.87 -0.05
C GLU A 275 16.98 -17.47 0.25
N HIS A 276 16.99 -18.53 1.06
CA HIS A 276 15.79 -19.29 1.44
C HIS A 276 14.78 -18.45 2.25
N GLY A 277 15.24 -17.36 2.90
CA GLY A 277 14.37 -16.47 3.68
C GLY A 277 13.33 -15.72 2.85
N MET A 278 13.66 -15.34 1.61
CA MET A 278 12.74 -14.60 0.74
C MET A 278 11.57 -15.47 0.23
N ALA A 279 11.78 -16.77 0.05
CA ALA A 279 10.74 -17.71 -0.33
C ALA A 279 9.64 -17.84 0.74
N SER A 280 10.02 -17.74 2.02
CA SER A 280 9.08 -17.71 3.13
C SER A 280 8.13 -16.50 3.00
N VAL A 281 8.66 -15.31 2.71
CA VAL A 281 7.85 -14.11 2.48
C VAL A 281 6.87 -14.28 1.33
N ILE A 282 7.31 -14.85 0.21
CA ILE A 282 6.45 -15.09 -0.96
C ILE A 282 5.30 -16.04 -0.56
N SER A 283 5.64 -17.15 0.10
CA SER A 283 4.65 -18.13 0.55
C SER A 283 3.65 -17.54 1.55
N ARG A 284 4.07 -16.58 2.37
CA ARG A 284 3.21 -15.95 3.39
C ARG A 284 2.31 -14.87 2.80
N LEU A 285 2.87 -14.07 1.89
CA LEU A 285 2.12 -13.04 1.15
C LEU A 285 1.10 -13.67 0.19
N ASP A 286 1.36 -14.88 -0.29
CA ASP A 286 0.50 -15.65 -1.17
C ASP A 286 0.05 -17.00 -0.60
N PHE A 287 -0.19 -17.06 0.71
CA PHE A 287 -0.46 -18.32 1.42
C PHE A 287 -1.65 -19.13 0.87
N ASN A 288 -2.62 -18.45 0.26
CA ASN A 288 -3.79 -19.09 -0.35
C ASN A 288 -3.71 -19.21 -1.88
N GLY A 289 -2.56 -18.88 -2.50
CA GLY A 289 -2.42 -18.85 -3.97
C GLY A 289 -3.26 -17.78 -4.67
N PHE A 290 -3.84 -16.85 -3.92
CA PHE A 290 -4.72 -15.78 -4.42
C PHE A 290 -4.02 -14.88 -5.45
N TYR A 291 -2.71 -14.67 -5.28
CA TYR A 291 -1.89 -13.86 -6.17
C TYR A 291 -1.21 -14.71 -7.25
N ALA A 292 -0.79 -15.95 -6.96
CA ALA A 292 -0.24 -16.87 -7.94
C ALA A 292 -1.21 -17.11 -9.10
N GLU A 293 -2.48 -17.42 -8.81
CA GLU A 293 -3.50 -17.65 -9.84
C GLU A 293 -3.71 -16.40 -10.72
N ARG A 294 -3.57 -15.22 -10.13
CA ARG A 294 -3.71 -13.94 -10.85
C ARG A 294 -2.48 -13.61 -11.67
N LEU A 295 -1.29 -13.99 -11.20
CA LEU A 295 -0.03 -13.85 -11.93
C LEU A 295 -0.01 -14.77 -13.15
N GLU A 296 -0.48 -16.01 -13.01
CA GLU A 296 -0.66 -16.96 -14.12
C GLU A 296 -1.68 -16.47 -15.15
N ARG A 297 -2.82 -15.90 -14.71
CA ARG A 297 -3.79 -15.29 -15.64
C ARG A 297 -3.20 -14.11 -16.40
N LEU A 298 -2.47 -13.23 -15.72
CA LEU A 298 -1.82 -12.07 -16.35
C LEU A 298 -0.67 -12.46 -17.30
N SER A 299 0.07 -13.53 -16.99
CA SER A 299 1.12 -14.05 -17.87
C SER A 299 0.51 -14.73 -19.11
N ALA A 300 -0.61 -15.44 -18.95
CA ALA A 300 -1.38 -16.01 -20.05
C ALA A 300 -1.95 -14.92 -20.98
N GLU A 301 -2.53 -13.85 -20.43
CA GLU A 301 -3.04 -12.71 -21.21
C GLU A 301 -1.93 -11.96 -21.97
N ARG A 302 -0.75 -11.79 -21.36
CA ARG A 302 0.42 -11.20 -22.04
C ARG A 302 0.93 -12.09 -23.17
N SER A 303 0.98 -13.40 -22.95
CA SER A 303 1.41 -14.37 -23.96
C SER A 303 0.45 -14.42 -25.15
N GLN A 304 -0.86 -14.27 -24.91
CA GLN A 304 -1.88 -14.15 -25.95
C GLN A 304 -1.77 -12.83 -26.74
N LYS A 305 -1.43 -11.72 -26.08
CA LYS A 305 -1.21 -10.42 -26.75
C LYS A 305 0.12 -10.33 -27.51
N ALA A 306 1.13 -11.10 -27.11
CA ALA A 306 2.45 -11.13 -27.74
C ALA A 306 2.55 -12.12 -28.91
N ALA A 307 1.52 -12.96 -29.14
CA ALA A 307 1.48 -13.83 -30.30
C ALA A 307 1.36 -12.98 -31.59
N PRO A 308 2.29 -13.10 -32.56
CA PRO A 308 2.17 -12.38 -33.82
C PRO A 308 0.89 -12.82 -34.53
N GLN A 309 0.08 -11.85 -34.98
CA GLN A 309 -1.06 -12.14 -35.87
C GLN A 309 -0.51 -12.84 -37.11
N VAL A 310 -0.76 -14.14 -37.21
CA VAL A 310 -0.41 -14.95 -38.38
C VAL A 310 -1.18 -14.37 -39.58
N PRO A 311 -0.50 -14.01 -40.69
CA PRO A 311 -1.21 -13.53 -41.87
C PRO A 311 -2.15 -14.63 -42.36
N VAL A 312 -3.42 -14.30 -42.53
CA VAL A 312 -4.45 -15.19 -43.07
C VAL A 312 -3.95 -15.75 -44.42
N PRO A 313 -3.98 -17.08 -44.64
CA PRO A 313 -3.60 -17.64 -45.94
C PRO A 313 -4.56 -17.09 -47.01
N ARG A 314 -4.02 -16.41 -48.02
CA ARG A 314 -4.80 -16.06 -49.22
C ARG A 314 -5.35 -17.35 -49.80
N GLY A 315 -6.68 -17.48 -49.82
CA GLY A 315 -7.37 -18.57 -50.49
C GLY A 315 -7.00 -18.67 -51.97
N PRO A 316 -7.20 -19.84 -52.59
CA PRO A 316 -6.77 -20.11 -53.96
C PRO A 316 -7.43 -19.12 -54.95
N PRO A 317 -6.73 -18.75 -56.04
CA PRO A 317 -7.22 -17.76 -56.98
C PRO A 317 -8.50 -18.23 -57.68
N ALA A 318 -9.45 -17.31 -57.82
CA ALA A 318 -10.71 -17.55 -58.53
C ALA A 318 -10.46 -17.93 -60.00
N PRO A 319 -11.24 -18.87 -60.58
CA PRO A 319 -11.07 -19.28 -61.95
C PRO A 319 -11.41 -18.14 -62.93
N ALA A 320 -10.53 -17.94 -63.91
CA ALA A 320 -10.62 -16.89 -64.92
C ALA A 320 -11.90 -17.04 -65.79
N SER A 321 -12.58 -15.92 -66.04
CA SER A 321 -13.72 -15.83 -66.93
C SER A 321 -13.30 -16.06 -68.38
N ARG A 322 -13.91 -17.08 -69.02
CA ARG A 322 -13.78 -17.31 -70.46
C ARG A 322 -14.43 -16.16 -71.23
N VAL A 323 -13.62 -15.36 -71.92
CA VAL A 323 -14.07 -14.40 -72.94
C VAL A 323 -14.40 -15.17 -74.21
N ALA A 324 -15.66 -15.06 -74.67
CA ALA A 324 -16.10 -15.57 -75.95
C ALA A 324 -15.57 -14.66 -77.09
N ILE A 325 -14.91 -15.27 -78.08
CA ILE A 325 -14.44 -14.61 -79.30
C ILE A 325 -15.58 -14.66 -80.33
N PRO A 326 -16.04 -13.54 -80.91
CA PRO A 326 -16.95 -13.58 -82.05
C PRO A 326 -16.18 -13.92 -83.34
N ALA A 327 -16.72 -14.85 -84.11
CA ALA A 327 -16.23 -15.21 -85.45
C ALA A 327 -16.57 -14.12 -86.48
N GLN A 328 -15.72 -14.02 -87.51
CA GLN A 328 -15.82 -13.11 -88.65
C GLN A 328 -17.11 -13.27 -89.46
#